data_AF-A0A2P4Q0Y4-F1
#
_entry.id   AF-A0A2P4Q0Y4-F1
#
_cell.length_a   1.000
_cell.length_b   1.000
_cell.length_c   1.000
_cell.angle_alpha   90.00
_cell.angle_beta   90.00
_cell.angle_gamma   90.00
#
_symmetry.space_group_name_H-M   'P 1'
#
loop_
_entity.id
_entity.type
_entity.pdbx_description
1 polymer ?
#
loop_
_entity_poly.entity_id
_entity_poly.type
_entity_poly.pdbx_seq_one_letter_code
_entity_poly.pdbx_strand_id
1 'polypeptide(L)'
;MTVLRSLIVIFTASRINCFLIFILLGYLAHELKWNDTWVFILNFLAMIPFAKLFEFAIEDISSQVDKKLGSLLRVIFGNSVELIFFMVALKAGKLQIIHSLILGSIILNLLLVSGMRFDTKTIRKFKELSFIDLACSSLIIPVAFNFVVGSIDDQFLKLSHVMATVLLIFGILYHYYQVSK
;
A
#
# COMPACT_ATOMS: atom_id res chain seq x y z
N MET A 1 30.25 2.20 -7.59
CA MET A 1 29.86 3.27 -6.63
C MET A 1 29.92 2.69 -5.24
N THR A 2 30.64 3.32 -4.31
CA THR A 2 30.83 2.82 -2.94
C THR A 2 29.49 2.79 -2.21
N VAL A 3 29.12 1.66 -1.61
CA VAL A 3 27.85 1.43 -0.89
C VAL A 3 27.47 2.58 0.06
N LEU A 4 28.48 3.17 0.70
CA LEU A 4 28.35 4.34 1.58
C LEU A 4 27.74 5.56 0.88
N ARG A 5 28.11 5.81 -0.38
CA ARG A 5 27.61 6.93 -1.19
C ARG A 5 26.16 6.70 -1.62
N SER A 6 25.79 5.45 -1.93
CA SER A 6 24.40 5.08 -2.21
C SER A 6 23.52 5.25 -0.98
N LEU A 7 24.00 4.82 0.19
CA LEU A 7 23.32 5.05 1.48
C LEU A 7 23.11 6.54 1.78
N ILE A 8 24.15 7.37 1.61
CA ILE A 8 24.03 8.82 1.85
C ILE A 8 23.08 9.48 0.85
N VAL A 9 23.06 9.08 -0.42
CA VAL A 9 22.11 9.59 -1.41
C VAL A 9 20.69 9.18 -1.05
N ILE A 10 20.48 7.91 -0.70
CA ILE A 10 19.18 7.39 -0.24
C ILE A 10 18.68 8.16 0.99
N PHE A 11 19.58 8.51 1.92
CA PHE A 11 19.26 9.26 3.15
C PHE A 11 19.12 10.77 2.96
N THR A 12 19.70 11.38 1.93
CA THR A 12 19.73 12.86 1.77
C THR A 12 18.92 13.37 0.58
N ALA A 13 18.50 12.49 -0.34
CA ALA A 13 17.84 12.89 -1.59
C ALA A 13 16.37 13.32 -1.45
N SER A 14 15.68 12.99 -0.34
CA SER A 14 14.24 13.20 -0.19
C SER A 14 13.88 13.86 1.13
N ARG A 15 13.01 14.88 1.11
CA ARG A 15 12.48 15.54 2.33
C ARG A 15 11.77 14.58 3.29
N ILE A 16 11.36 13.42 2.79
CA ILE A 16 10.73 12.33 3.56
C ILE A 16 11.74 11.66 4.52
N ASN A 17 13.05 11.77 4.28
CA ASN A 17 14.04 11.14 5.16
C ASN A 17 14.19 11.83 6.51
N CYS A 18 13.69 13.06 6.67
CA CYS A 18 13.55 13.68 7.99
C CYS A 18 12.72 12.79 8.94
N PHE A 19 11.80 11.97 8.40
CA PHE A 19 10.98 11.08 9.20
C PHE A 19 11.73 9.84 9.72
N LEU A 20 12.97 9.55 9.28
CA LEU A 20 13.72 8.42 9.84
C LEU A 20 14.05 8.60 11.32
N ILE A 21 14.09 9.85 11.81
CA ILE A 21 14.28 10.11 13.24
C ILE A 21 13.14 9.52 14.07
N PHE A 22 11.95 9.35 13.49
CA PHE A 22 10.80 8.71 14.15
C PHE A 22 11.00 7.23 14.42
N ILE A 23 11.88 6.53 13.68
CA ILE A 23 12.23 5.13 13.96
C ILE A 23 12.92 5.05 15.32
N LEU A 24 13.94 5.89 15.52
CA LEU A 24 14.68 5.97 16.78
C LEU A 24 13.79 6.49 17.92
N LEU A 25 12.98 7.52 17.67
CA LEU A 25 12.04 8.05 18.66
C LEU A 25 10.95 7.04 19.04
N GLY A 26 10.43 6.26 18.08
CA GLY A 26 9.44 5.22 18.34
C GLY A 26 9.99 4.10 19.23
N TYR A 27 11.23 3.68 18.98
CA TYR A 27 11.93 2.72 19.83
C TYR A 27 12.15 3.28 21.24
N LEU A 28 12.68 4.50 21.36
CA LEU A 28 12.90 5.15 22.65
C LEU A 28 11.59 5.37 23.42
N ALA A 29 10.50 5.75 22.75
CA ALA A 29 9.20 5.92 23.38
C ALA A 29 8.66 4.61 23.96
N HIS A 30 8.94 3.47 23.31
CA HIS A 30 8.58 2.15 23.82
C HIS A 30 9.42 1.78 25.06
N GLU A 31 10.75 1.92 24.98
CA GLU A 31 11.66 1.62 26.10
C GLU A 31 11.41 2.51 27.32
N LEU A 32 11.12 3.79 27.09
CA LEU A 32 10.77 4.76 28.14
C LEU A 32 9.31 4.64 28.62
N LYS A 33 8.54 3.66 28.13
CA LYS A 33 7.15 3.38 28.51
C LYS A 33 6.24 4.60 28.39
N TRP A 34 6.35 5.34 27.30
CA TRP A 34 5.42 6.41 26.99
C TRP A 34 4.02 5.84 26.74
N ASN A 35 2.99 6.69 26.77
CA ASN A 35 1.62 6.28 26.48
C ASN A 35 1.54 5.60 25.10
N ASP A 36 0.84 4.47 25.02
CA ASP A 36 0.66 3.64 23.82
C ASP A 36 0.22 4.45 22.59
N THR A 37 -0.53 5.53 22.78
CA THR A 37 -0.95 6.43 21.69
C THR A 37 0.25 7.11 21.04
N TRP A 38 1.21 7.60 21.83
CA TRP A 38 2.43 8.24 21.32
C TRP A 38 3.36 7.23 20.67
N VAL A 39 3.50 6.05 21.29
CA VAL A 39 4.28 4.95 20.71
C VAL A 39 3.70 4.56 19.34
N PHE A 40 2.37 4.46 19.22
CA PHE A 40 1.69 4.18 17.97
C PHE A 40 1.94 5.27 16.91
N ILE A 41 1.72 6.54 17.26
CA ILE A 41 1.90 7.67 16.35
C ILE A 41 3.34 7.72 15.82
N LEU A 42 4.34 7.65 16.71
CA LEU A 42 5.75 7.72 16.33
C LEU A 42 6.15 6.56 15.42
N ASN A 43 5.72 5.33 15.73
CA ASN A 43 5.95 4.18 14.86
C ASN A 43 5.20 4.29 13.52
N PHE A 44 3.99 4.84 13.51
CA PHE A 44 3.24 5.07 12.27
C PHE A 44 3.95 6.08 11.35
N LEU A 45 4.44 7.19 11.91
CA LEU A 45 5.24 8.20 11.19
C LEU A 45 6.56 7.62 10.66
N ALA A 46 7.18 6.72 11.43
CA ALA A 46 8.39 6.00 11.03
C ALA A 46 8.17 5.09 9.81
N MET A 47 6.94 4.64 9.55
CA MET A 47 6.64 3.79 8.40
C MET A 47 6.58 4.52 7.07
N ILE A 48 6.31 5.84 7.06
CA ILE A 48 6.29 6.65 5.85
C ILE A 48 7.63 6.60 5.09
N PRO A 49 8.79 6.93 5.71
CA PRO A 49 10.07 6.82 5.03
C PRO A 49 10.47 5.37 4.77
N PHE A 50 10.12 4.44 5.67
CA PHE A 50 10.42 3.03 5.50
C PHE A 50 9.77 2.46 4.24
N ALA A 51 8.50 2.79 3.97
CA ALA A 51 7.81 2.35 2.77
C ALA A 51 8.50 2.83 1.50
N LYS A 52 8.93 4.09 1.47
CA LYS A 52 9.67 4.66 0.33
C LYS A 52 11.03 4.02 0.13
N LEU A 53 11.76 3.76 1.22
CA LEU A 53 13.06 3.07 1.17
C LEU A 53 12.91 1.64 0.66
N PHE A 54 11.86 0.94 1.11
CA PHE A 54 11.57 -0.41 0.67
C PHE A 54 11.23 -0.45 -0.82
N GLU A 55 10.35 0.44 -1.30
CA GLU A 55 10.03 0.56 -2.72
C GLU A 55 11.27 0.84 -3.57
N PHE A 56 12.14 1.76 -3.13
CA PHE A 56 13.40 2.06 -3.80
C PHE A 56 14.33 0.84 -3.87
N ALA A 57 14.46 0.08 -2.78
CA ALA A 57 15.27 -1.13 -2.75
C ALA A 57 14.75 -2.19 -3.72
N ILE A 58 13.43 -2.36 -3.80
CA ILE A 58 12.79 -3.28 -4.75
C ILE A 58 12.99 -2.83 -6.19
N GLU A 59 12.90 -1.53 -6.47
CA GLU A 59 13.17 -0.98 -7.80
C GLU A 59 14.63 -1.19 -8.22
N ASP A 60 15.58 -0.96 -7.31
CA ASP A 60 17.00 -1.18 -7.54
C ASP A 60 17.29 -2.67 -7.84
N ILE A 61 16.77 -3.59 -7.02
CA ILE A 61 16.89 -5.04 -7.24
C ILE A 61 16.22 -5.46 -8.56
N SER A 62 15.03 -4.93 -8.86
CA SER A 62 14.28 -5.24 -10.08
C SER A 62 15.00 -4.76 -11.33
N SER A 63 15.81 -3.70 -11.23
CA SER A 63 16.60 -3.16 -12.35
C SER A 63 17.84 -4.00 -12.67
N GLN A 64 18.30 -4.83 -11.74
CA GLN A 64 19.49 -5.68 -11.89
C GLN A 64 19.18 -7.06 -12.49
N VAL A 65 17.90 -7.41 -12.61
CA VAL A 65 17.43 -8.69 -13.17
C VAL A 65 16.77 -8.49 -14.54
N ASP A 66 16.54 -9.59 -15.27
CA ASP A 66 15.85 -9.56 -16.55
C ASP A 66 14.47 -8.89 -16.45
N LYS A 67 14.07 -8.16 -17.49
CA LYS A 67 12.80 -7.39 -17.55
C LYS A 67 11.59 -8.17 -17.03
N LYS A 68 11.49 -9.47 -17.37
CA LYS A 68 10.37 -10.35 -16.95
C LYS A 68 10.42 -10.69 -15.47
N LEU A 69 11.62 -10.94 -14.92
CA LEU A 69 11.79 -11.24 -13.50
C LEU A 69 11.64 -9.97 -12.67
N GLY A 70 12.19 -8.84 -13.12
CA GLY A 70 12.06 -7.54 -12.46
C GLY A 70 10.61 -7.07 -12.40
N SER A 71 9.83 -7.25 -13.47
CA SER A 71 8.41 -6.92 -13.44
C SER A 71 7.62 -7.78 -12.46
N LEU A 72 7.94 -9.07 -12.36
CA LEU A 72 7.30 -9.99 -11.42
C LEU A 72 7.67 -9.66 -9.97
N LEU A 73 8.93 -9.32 -9.73
CA LEU A 73 9.44 -8.90 -8.43
C LEU A 73 8.71 -7.65 -7.94
N ARG A 74 8.48 -6.68 -8.83
CA ARG A 74 7.68 -5.49 -8.54
C ARG A 74 6.20 -5.80 -8.27
N VAL A 75 5.61 -6.78 -8.95
CA VAL A 75 4.21 -7.18 -8.67
C VAL A 75 4.07 -7.81 -7.29
N ILE A 76 5.02 -8.67 -6.89
CA ILE A 76 4.98 -9.33 -5.59
C ILE A 76 5.34 -8.35 -4.47
N PHE A 77 6.41 -7.56 -4.66
CA PHE A 77 6.97 -6.72 -3.61
C PHE A 77 6.47 -5.27 -3.61
N GLY A 78 5.83 -4.80 -4.67
CA GLY A 78 5.37 -3.41 -4.80
C GLY A 78 4.40 -2.98 -3.71
N ASN A 79 3.53 -3.90 -3.26
CA ASN A 79 2.59 -3.67 -2.14
C ASN A 79 3.03 -4.39 -0.85
N SER A 80 4.31 -4.71 -0.68
CA SER A 80 4.78 -5.51 0.47
C SER A 80 4.55 -4.86 1.81
N VAL A 81 4.63 -3.53 1.91
CA VAL A 81 4.39 -2.83 3.19
C VAL A 81 2.96 -3.11 3.68
N GLU A 82 1.98 -3.07 2.77
CA GLU A 82 0.59 -3.41 3.07
C GLU A 82 0.44 -4.90 3.44
N LEU A 83 1.07 -5.80 2.68
CA LEU A 83 1.03 -7.24 2.95
C LEU A 83 1.64 -7.60 4.32
N ILE A 84 2.73 -6.94 4.72
CA ILE A 84 3.35 -7.12 6.04
C ILE A 84 2.38 -6.68 7.13
N PHE A 85 1.71 -5.53 6.97
CA PHE A 85 0.68 -5.10 7.90
C PHE A 85 -0.49 -6.08 8.00
N PHE A 86 -0.97 -6.60 6.87
CA PHE A 86 -2.01 -7.63 6.88
C PHE A 86 -1.56 -8.88 7.64
N MET A 87 -0.32 -9.33 7.44
CA MET A 87 0.22 -10.50 8.14
C MET A 87 0.30 -10.25 9.66
N VAL A 88 0.75 -9.08 10.09
CA VAL A 88 0.82 -8.72 11.52
C VAL A 88 -0.58 -8.61 12.13
N ALA A 89 -1.51 -7.94 11.45
CA ALA A 89 -2.90 -7.81 11.91
C ALA A 89 -3.62 -9.17 11.96
N LEU A 90 -3.36 -10.05 10.99
CA LEU A 90 -3.92 -11.40 10.93
C LEU A 90 -3.40 -12.26 12.08
N LYS A 91 -2.09 -12.21 12.37
CA LYS A 91 -1.50 -12.88 13.55
C LYS A 91 -2.10 -12.36 14.87
N ALA A 92 -2.47 -11.10 14.93
CA ALA A 92 -3.16 -10.50 16.07
C ALA A 92 -4.68 -10.77 16.09
N GLY A 93 -5.24 -11.49 15.11
CA GLY A 93 -6.67 -11.79 15.01
C GLY A 93 -7.54 -10.56 14.70
N LYS A 94 -6.96 -9.46 14.21
CA LYS A 94 -7.64 -8.18 13.98
C LYS A 94 -8.16 -8.04 12.54
N LEU A 95 -9.14 -8.87 12.16
CA LEU A 95 -9.71 -8.86 10.81
C LEU A 95 -10.34 -7.52 10.42
N GLN A 96 -10.98 -6.81 11.37
CA GLN A 96 -11.54 -5.49 11.12
C GLN A 96 -10.48 -4.48 10.65
N ILE A 97 -9.26 -4.55 11.20
CA ILE A 97 -8.15 -3.67 10.79
C ILE A 97 -7.73 -3.98 9.35
N ILE A 98 -7.68 -5.27 8.98
CA ILE A 98 -7.33 -5.69 7.61
C ILE A 98 -8.34 -5.13 6.61
N HIS A 99 -9.63 -5.25 6.90
CA HIS A 99 -10.68 -4.70 6.03
C HIS A 99 -10.53 -3.18 5.91
N SER A 100 -10.37 -2.46 7.03
CA SER A 100 -10.16 -1.00 6.99
C SER A 100 -8.93 -0.59 6.19
N LEU A 101 -7.83 -1.35 6.26
CA LEU A 101 -6.60 -1.07 5.52
C LEU A 101 -6.76 -1.31 4.01
N ILE A 102 -7.40 -2.42 3.58
CA ILE A 102 -7.68 -2.69 2.16
C ILE A 102 -8.56 -1.59 1.58
N LEU A 103 -9.62 -1.23 2.30
CA LEU A 103 -10.53 -0.15 1.91
C LEU A 103 -9.81 1.19 1.83
N GLY A 104 -9.01 1.50 2.85
CA GLY A 104 -8.21 2.72 2.89
C GLY A 104 -7.27 2.83 1.70
N SER A 105 -6.54 1.76 1.34
CA SER A 105 -5.62 1.76 0.20
C SER A 105 -6.35 2.02 -1.13
N ILE A 106 -7.50 1.38 -1.34
CA ILE A 106 -8.33 1.61 -2.55
C ILE A 106 -8.81 3.06 -2.61
N ILE A 107 -9.38 3.58 -1.50
CA ILE A 107 -9.91 4.94 -1.41
C ILE A 107 -8.80 5.98 -1.65
N LEU A 108 -7.63 5.83 -1.01
CA LEU A 108 -6.51 6.74 -1.16
C LEU A 108 -5.94 6.72 -2.59
N ASN A 109 -5.81 5.54 -3.21
CA ASN A 109 -5.34 5.46 -4.59
C ASN A 109 -6.33 6.09 -5.58
N LEU A 110 -7.63 5.93 -5.34
CA LEU A 110 -8.66 6.52 -6.22
C LEU A 110 -8.81 8.03 -6.04
N LEU A 111 -8.86 8.52 -4.80
CA LEU A 111 -9.14 9.93 -4.50
C LEU A 111 -7.89 10.77 -4.33
N LEU A 112 -6.95 10.33 -3.50
CA LEU A 112 -5.78 11.13 -3.14
C LEU A 112 -4.75 11.14 -4.26
N VAL A 113 -4.35 9.96 -4.76
CA VAL A 113 -3.33 9.87 -5.82
C VAL A 113 -3.85 10.46 -7.13
N SER A 114 -5.09 10.16 -7.53
CA SER A 114 -5.69 10.79 -8.71
C SER A 114 -5.92 12.28 -8.49
N GLY A 115 -6.37 12.68 -7.29
CA GLY A 115 -6.60 14.07 -6.89
C GLY A 115 -5.35 14.94 -6.98
N MET A 116 -4.20 14.44 -6.50
CA MET A 116 -2.93 15.17 -6.52
C MET A 116 -2.32 15.31 -7.92
N ARG A 117 -2.73 14.46 -8.90
CA ARG A 117 -2.31 14.58 -10.30
C ARG A 117 -3.03 15.70 -11.04
N PHE A 118 -4.07 16.29 -10.45
CA PHE A 118 -4.70 17.51 -10.97
C PHE A 118 -3.81 18.72 -10.70
N ASP A 119 -2.80 18.87 -11.56
CA ASP A 119 -1.97 20.05 -11.55
C ASP A 119 -2.75 21.26 -12.10
N THR A 120 -2.57 22.40 -11.46
CA THR A 120 -3.29 23.68 -11.59
C THR A 120 -3.30 24.32 -12.99
N LYS A 121 -2.70 23.68 -13.99
CA LYS A 121 -2.72 24.09 -15.41
C LYS A 121 -3.86 23.46 -16.22
N THR A 122 -4.56 22.49 -15.63
CA THR A 122 -5.56 21.65 -16.31
C THR A 122 -7.01 22.04 -15.96
N ILE A 123 -7.21 23.15 -15.23
CA ILE A 123 -8.56 23.66 -14.86
C ILE A 123 -9.39 24.08 -16.09
N ARG A 124 -8.78 24.21 -17.27
CA ARG A 124 -9.45 24.73 -18.47
C ARG A 124 -9.91 23.67 -19.49
N LYS A 125 -9.64 22.39 -19.24
CA LYS A 125 -10.04 21.30 -20.16
C LYS A 125 -10.42 20.02 -19.44
N PHE A 126 -11.26 20.09 -18.41
CA PHE A 126 -11.85 18.86 -17.90
C PHE A 126 -13.29 19.05 -17.47
N LYS A 127 -14.14 18.56 -18.36
CA LYS A 127 -15.52 18.16 -18.11
C LYS A 127 -15.46 16.86 -17.28
N GLU A 128 -14.94 16.93 -16.05
CA GLU A 128 -14.69 15.80 -15.13
C GLU A 128 -15.78 15.66 -14.08
N LEU A 129 -16.99 15.32 -14.51
CA LEU A 129 -17.91 14.62 -13.61
C LEU A 129 -17.53 13.13 -13.48
N SER A 130 -16.88 12.56 -14.51
CA SER A 130 -16.73 11.10 -14.63
C SER A 130 -15.79 10.45 -13.60
N PHE A 131 -14.73 11.09 -13.14
CA PHE A 131 -13.78 10.45 -12.20
C PHE A 131 -14.26 10.47 -10.75
N ILE A 132 -14.93 11.53 -10.31
CA ILE A 132 -15.57 11.57 -9.00
C ILE A 132 -16.74 10.57 -8.97
N ASP A 133 -17.53 10.48 -10.04
CA ASP A 133 -18.61 9.48 -10.15
C ASP A 133 -18.07 8.04 -10.19
N LEU A 134 -16.92 7.80 -10.84
CA LEU A 134 -16.26 6.48 -10.86
C LEU A 134 -15.63 6.13 -9.50
N ALA A 135 -15.09 7.12 -8.78
CA ALA A 135 -14.60 6.94 -7.41
C ALA A 135 -15.75 6.71 -6.42
N CYS A 136 -16.87 7.43 -6.56
CA CYS A 136 -18.08 7.25 -5.77
C CYS A 136 -18.68 5.86 -6.01
N SER A 137 -18.80 5.42 -7.27
CA SER A 137 -19.27 4.07 -7.59
C SER A 137 -18.31 2.97 -7.10
N SER A 138 -17.00 3.22 -7.14
CA SER A 138 -16.00 2.32 -6.56
C SER A 138 -16.02 2.30 -5.02
N LEU A 139 -16.58 3.30 -4.35
CA LEU A 139 -16.80 3.31 -2.90
C LEU A 139 -18.08 2.56 -2.50
N ILE A 140 -19.08 2.49 -3.38
CA ILE A 140 -20.34 1.79 -3.11
C ILE A 140 -20.08 0.28 -2.91
N ILE A 141 -19.21 -0.32 -3.72
CA ILE A 141 -18.85 -1.75 -3.63
C ILE A 141 -18.29 -2.14 -2.24
N PRO A 142 -17.25 -1.47 -1.71
CA PRO A 142 -16.71 -1.77 -0.41
C PRO A 142 -17.62 -1.41 0.76
N VAL A 143 -18.41 -0.33 0.65
CA VAL A 143 -19.39 0.05 1.69
C VAL A 143 -20.53 -0.97 1.76
N ALA A 144 -21.03 -1.43 0.61
CA ALA A 144 -22.01 -2.52 0.52
C ALA A 144 -21.44 -3.83 1.07
N PHE A 145 -20.17 -4.13 0.79
CA PHE A 145 -19.50 -5.31 1.33
C PHE A 145 -19.42 -5.27 2.86
N ASN A 146 -19.07 -4.13 3.47
CA ASN A 146 -19.03 -4.00 4.93
C ASN A 146 -20.41 -4.20 5.60
N PHE A 147 -21.49 -3.82 4.91
CA PHE A 147 -22.87 -4.05 5.39
C PHE A 147 -23.28 -5.53 5.31
N VAL A 148 -22.76 -6.28 4.34
CA VAL A 148 -23.01 -7.72 4.15
C VAL A 148 -22.21 -8.59 5.12
N VAL A 149 -21.07 -8.12 5.63
CA VAL A 149 -20.17 -8.83 6.58
C VAL A 149 -20.79 -8.99 7.98
N GLY A 150 -22.06 -8.64 8.19
CA GLY A 150 -22.78 -8.73 9.46
C GLY A 150 -23.07 -10.14 10.00
N SER A 151 -22.80 -11.22 9.24
CA SER A 151 -22.94 -12.59 9.76
C SER A 151 -22.06 -13.57 8.99
N ILE A 152 -21.07 -14.13 9.68
CA ILE A 152 -20.16 -15.15 9.14
C ILE A 152 -20.95 -16.46 9.04
N ASP A 153 -21.46 -16.73 7.86
CA ASP A 153 -22.02 -18.04 7.48
C ASP A 153 -20.96 -18.83 6.70
N ASP A 154 -20.96 -20.16 6.81
CA ASP A 154 -19.96 -21.04 6.15
C ASP A 154 -19.95 -20.86 4.62
N GLN A 155 -21.08 -20.41 4.06
CA GLN A 155 -21.23 -20.10 2.64
C GLN A 155 -20.46 -18.83 2.24
N PHE A 156 -20.40 -17.80 3.09
CA PHE A 156 -19.64 -16.57 2.83
C PHE A 156 -18.14 -16.83 2.81
N LEU A 157 -17.66 -17.71 3.71
CA LEU A 157 -16.24 -18.06 3.75
C LEU A 157 -15.83 -18.79 2.47
N LYS A 158 -16.62 -19.78 2.02
CA LYS A 158 -16.39 -20.48 0.74
C LYS A 158 -16.41 -19.53 -0.45
N LEU A 159 -17.37 -18.59 -0.48
CA LEU A 159 -17.48 -17.61 -1.55
C LEU A 159 -16.25 -16.69 -1.61
N SER A 160 -15.76 -16.20 -0.45
CA SER A 160 -14.56 -15.37 -0.38
C SER A 160 -13.31 -16.10 -0.90
N HIS A 161 -13.14 -17.38 -0.55
CA HIS A 161 -12.03 -18.19 -1.04
C HIS A 161 -12.09 -18.41 -2.55
N VAL A 162 -13.28 -18.68 -3.11
CA VAL A 162 -13.47 -18.82 -4.55
C VAL A 162 -13.12 -17.51 -5.27
N MET A 163 -13.63 -16.37 -4.78
CA MET A 163 -13.33 -15.06 -5.36
C MET A 163 -11.85 -14.71 -5.30
N ALA A 164 -11.18 -14.96 -4.16
CA ALA A 164 -9.75 -14.74 -4.03
C ALA A 164 -8.94 -15.60 -5.02
N THR A 165 -9.31 -16.87 -5.19
CA THR A 165 -8.65 -17.80 -6.13
C THR A 165 -8.82 -17.33 -7.58
N VAL A 166 -10.04 -16.94 -7.96
CA VAL A 166 -10.34 -16.43 -9.30
C VAL A 166 -9.56 -15.15 -9.58
N LEU A 167 -9.58 -14.18 -8.66
CA LEU A 167 -8.85 -12.91 -8.80
C LEU A 167 -7.33 -13.13 -8.92
N LEU A 168 -6.78 -14.09 -8.17
CA LEU A 168 -5.36 -14.44 -8.25
C LEU A 168 -5.00 -14.99 -9.63
N ILE A 169 -5.80 -15.92 -10.17
CA ILE A 169 -5.61 -16.48 -11.51
C ILE A 169 -5.66 -15.37 -12.58
N PHE A 170 -6.68 -14.49 -12.52
CA PHE A 170 -6.78 -13.35 -13.43
C PHE A 170 -5.59 -12.40 -13.30
N GLY A 171 -5.11 -12.13 -12.09
CA GLY A 171 -3.94 -11.29 -11.84
C GLY A 171 -2.67 -11.84 -12.48
N ILE A 172 -2.42 -13.15 -12.34
CA ILE A 172 -1.27 -13.83 -12.97
C ILE A 172 -1.37 -13.77 -14.50
N LEU A 173 -2.54 -14.09 -15.07
CA LEU A 173 -2.76 -14.06 -16.52
C LEU A 173 -2.59 -12.64 -17.09
N TYR A 174 -3.13 -11.64 -16.40
CA TYR A 174 -2.98 -10.23 -16.79
C TYR A 174 -1.52 -9.79 -16.79
N HIS A 175 -0.77 -10.14 -15.74
CA HIS A 175 0.65 -9.82 -15.67
C HIS A 175 1.45 -10.51 -16.78
N TYR A 176 1.17 -11.79 -17.04
CA TYR A 176 1.78 -12.54 -18.13
C TYR A 176 1.54 -11.85 -19.50
N TYR A 177 0.31 -11.40 -19.74
CA TYR A 177 -0.04 -10.65 -20.96
C TYR A 177 0.72 -9.31 -21.06
N GLN A 178 0.83 -8.58 -19.95
CA GLN A 178 1.53 -7.28 -19.91
C GLN A 178 3.03 -7.44 -20.21
N VAL A 179 3.66 -8.49 -19.70
CA VAL A 179 5.10 -8.76 -19.88
C VAL A 179 5.42 -9.33 -21.26
N SER A 180 4.44 -9.94 -21.95
CA SER A 180 4.61 -10.46 -23.30
C SER A 180 4.56 -9.37 -24.39
N LYS A 181 4.23 -8.12 -24.06
CA LYS A 181 4.33 -6.95 -24.94
C LYS A 181 5.64 -6.19 -24.73
#